data_AF-A0A3Q8XNX7-F1
#
_entry.id   AF-A0A3Q8XNX7-F1
#
_cell.length_a   1.000
_cell.length_b   1.000
_cell.length_c   1.000
_cell.angle_alpha   90.00
_cell.angle_beta   90.00
_cell.angle_gamma   90.00
#
_symmetry.space_group_name_H-M   'P 1'
#
loop_
_entity.id
_entity.type
_entity.pdbx_description
1 polymer ?
#
loop_
_entity_poly.entity_id
_entity_poly.type
_entity_poly.pdbx_seq_one_letter_code
_entity_poly.pdbx_strand_id
1 'polypeptide(L)'
;MRILRRFRQEKSGQFGILFGLLLVPVAGAAGLAVDYTKASNIRFQMKHEADKIALAVAANGVNADDAALLDGFRSNLSDRFAFRGDLADVVLDGEWVSISDFQVTAALTMRTSIGSILQTGPVSIGATSTARYKGAAYVYTAPKVAQLDPEAWDYNRVSVYCFDARKAADAKANAGGGRGGSSANGDKSPGRSQMTPIADNNGGHYNVEMPVCGAGEALSLKLWNVREAKHYGDDPDKSTRRQYTYYTDTVIENGVESYDLGGLRLVETVLCDTFEQCKPKSRGGVIPEGKNRNPQISTAACAPGKFRYYGFEDRPPENGGSDRDYDDIRVIIECPVEVLVGPETVRLVQ
;
A
#
# COMPACT_ATOMS: atom_id res chain seq x y z
N MET A 1 32.91 -24.42 72.16
CA MET A 1 33.68 -24.48 70.89
C MET A 1 33.98 -25.90 70.34
N ARG A 2 33.67 -27.01 71.04
CA ARG A 2 33.95 -28.38 70.55
C ARG A 2 33.12 -28.81 69.32
N ILE A 3 31.88 -28.31 69.21
CA ILE A 3 30.95 -28.63 68.11
C ILE A 3 31.43 -28.05 66.77
N LEU A 4 31.86 -26.78 66.78
CA LEU A 4 32.39 -26.10 65.58
C LEU A 4 33.67 -26.77 65.05
N ARG A 5 34.49 -27.35 65.93
CA ARG A 5 35.72 -28.06 65.56
C ARG A 5 35.44 -29.45 64.96
N ARG A 6 34.40 -30.15 65.44
CA ARG A 6 33.89 -31.39 64.83
C ARG A 6 33.27 -31.14 63.46
N PHE A 7 32.46 -30.10 63.32
CA PHE A 7 31.86 -29.74 62.03
C PHE A 7 32.91 -29.41 60.97
N ARG A 8 34.04 -28.81 61.36
CA ARG A 8 35.15 -28.47 60.46
C ARG A 8 36.05 -29.67 60.09
N GLN A 9 35.99 -30.79 60.82
CA GLN A 9 36.76 -32.01 60.55
C GLN A 9 35.95 -33.10 59.82
N GLU A 10 34.62 -32.95 59.80
CA GLU A 10 33.66 -33.80 59.11
C GLU A 10 33.71 -33.56 57.59
N LYS A 11 34.45 -34.41 56.86
CA LYS A 11 34.56 -34.34 55.39
C LYS A 11 33.34 -34.93 54.67
N SER A 12 32.53 -35.74 55.34
CA SER A 12 31.33 -36.37 54.79
C SER A 12 30.13 -35.43 54.70
N GLY A 13 29.98 -34.49 55.63
CA GLY A 13 28.86 -33.53 55.65
C GLY A 13 28.98 -32.35 54.68
N GLN A 14 30.19 -31.99 54.24
CA GLN A 14 30.42 -30.81 53.39
C GLN A 14 29.73 -30.91 52.02
N PHE A 15 29.63 -32.13 51.46
CA PHE A 15 28.94 -32.36 50.19
C PHE A 15 27.43 -32.08 50.30
N GLY A 16 26.79 -32.47 51.40
CA GLY A 16 25.36 -32.20 51.61
C GLY A 16 25.03 -30.71 51.70
N ILE A 17 25.91 -29.92 52.32
CA ILE A 17 25.75 -28.46 52.43
C ILE A 17 25.91 -27.79 51.06
N LEU A 18 26.96 -28.16 50.30
CA LEU A 18 27.19 -27.64 48.96
C LEU A 18 26.07 -28.05 47.99
N PHE A 19 25.62 -29.30 48.07
CA PHE A 19 24.50 -29.80 47.27
C PHE A 19 23.21 -29.04 47.61
N GLY A 20 22.89 -28.86 48.89
CA GLY A 20 21.72 -28.09 49.31
C GLY A 20 21.75 -26.63 48.83
N LEU A 21 22.92 -25.98 48.88
CA LEU A 21 23.09 -24.61 48.37
C LEU A 21 23.00 -24.53 46.84
N LEU A 22 23.50 -25.52 46.10
CA LEU A 22 23.41 -25.59 44.64
C LEU A 22 22.01 -26.00 44.14
N LEU A 23 21.25 -26.74 44.95
CA LEU A 23 19.90 -27.18 44.57
C LEU A 23 18.95 -25.99 44.40
N VAL A 24 19.09 -24.94 45.21
CA VAL A 24 18.26 -23.73 45.12
C VAL A 24 18.37 -23.01 43.75
N PRO A 25 19.56 -22.61 43.26
CA PRO A 25 19.68 -21.97 41.95
C PRO A 25 19.32 -22.91 40.78
N VAL A 26 19.59 -24.21 40.89
CA VAL A 26 19.22 -25.18 39.85
C VAL A 26 17.70 -25.34 39.77
N ALA A 27 17.02 -25.50 40.92
CA ALA A 27 15.56 -25.57 40.97
C ALA A 27 14.92 -24.25 40.51
N GLY A 28 15.51 -23.11 40.87
CA GLY A 28 15.08 -21.80 40.39
C GLY A 28 15.18 -21.66 38.87
N ALA A 29 16.31 -22.04 38.28
CA ALA A 29 16.51 -22.03 36.83
C ALA A 29 15.53 -22.97 36.11
N ALA A 30 15.30 -24.17 36.65
CA ALA A 30 14.32 -25.11 36.11
C ALA A 30 12.90 -24.53 36.13
N GLY A 31 12.53 -23.83 37.21
CA GLY A 31 11.23 -23.18 37.30
C GLY A 31 11.04 -22.01 36.35
N LEU A 32 12.06 -21.16 36.19
CA LEU A 32 12.04 -20.09 35.20
C LEU A 32 11.94 -20.64 33.77
N ALA A 33 12.58 -21.78 33.48
CA ALA A 33 12.47 -22.44 32.18
C ALA A 33 11.03 -22.94 31.91
N VAL A 34 10.34 -23.47 32.93
CA VAL A 34 8.93 -23.86 32.84
C VAL A 34 8.03 -22.65 32.61
N ASP A 35 8.22 -21.57 33.39
CA ASP A 35 7.44 -20.34 33.26
C ASP A 35 7.67 -19.69 31.88
N TYR A 36 8.90 -19.68 31.36
CA TYR A 36 9.21 -19.21 30.01
C TYR A 36 8.53 -20.06 28.92
N THR A 37 8.57 -21.39 29.05
CA THR A 37 7.92 -22.29 28.10
C THR A 37 6.40 -22.07 28.08
N LYS A 38 5.80 -21.89 29.26
CA LYS A 38 4.37 -21.52 29.38
C LYS A 38 4.07 -20.19 28.70
N ALA A 39 4.85 -19.14 28.98
CA ALA A 39 4.66 -17.82 28.39
C ALA A 39 4.79 -17.84 26.85
N SER A 40 5.77 -18.57 26.34
CA SER A 40 5.99 -18.72 24.89
C SER A 40 4.82 -19.44 24.20
N ASN A 41 4.33 -20.53 24.80
CA ASN A 41 3.16 -21.25 24.28
C ASN A 41 1.90 -20.39 24.29
N ILE A 42 1.68 -19.60 25.34
CA ILE A 42 0.55 -18.67 25.40
C ILE A 42 0.68 -17.60 24.32
N ARG A 43 1.87 -17.01 24.13
CA ARG A 43 2.12 -16.02 23.09
C ARG A 43 1.82 -16.57 21.69
N PHE A 44 2.24 -17.81 21.40
CA PHE A 44 1.96 -18.46 20.12
C PHE A 44 0.46 -18.65 19.90
N GLN A 45 -0.27 -19.11 20.93
CA GLN A 45 -1.73 -19.26 20.86
C GLN A 45 -2.43 -17.92 20.68
N MET A 46 -2.04 -16.88 21.42
CA MET A 46 -2.57 -15.53 21.26
C MET A 46 -2.35 -15.01 19.85
N LYS A 47 -1.15 -15.19 19.29
CA LYS A 47 -0.86 -14.76 17.92
C LYS A 47 -1.73 -15.50 16.91
N HIS A 48 -1.88 -16.81 17.05
CA HIS A 48 -2.72 -17.60 16.14
C HIS A 48 -4.19 -17.16 16.17
N GLU A 49 -4.72 -16.79 17.33
CA GLU A 49 -6.09 -16.28 17.44
C GLU A 49 -6.20 -14.83 16.94
N ALA A 50 -5.23 -13.96 17.25
CA ALA A 50 -5.16 -12.60 16.71
C ALA A 50 -5.12 -12.59 15.18
N ASP A 51 -4.36 -13.52 14.58
CA ASP A 51 -4.30 -13.73 13.14
C ASP A 51 -5.68 -14.10 12.55
N LYS A 52 -6.42 -15.02 13.20
CA LYS A 52 -7.78 -15.39 12.75
C LYS A 52 -8.74 -14.21 12.81
N ILE A 53 -8.69 -13.43 13.90
CA ILE A 53 -9.56 -12.26 14.09
C ILE A 53 -9.23 -11.21 13.05
N ALA A 54 -7.95 -10.90 12.88
CA ALA A 54 -7.52 -9.91 11.91
C ALA A 54 -8.00 -10.30 10.51
N LEU A 55 -7.85 -11.57 10.13
CA LEU A 55 -8.35 -12.08 8.84
C LEU A 55 -9.88 -12.03 8.73
N ALA A 56 -10.61 -12.45 9.76
CA ALA A 56 -12.07 -12.50 9.75
C ALA A 56 -12.70 -11.11 9.68
N VAL A 57 -12.18 -10.14 10.45
CA VAL A 57 -12.63 -8.75 10.40
C VAL A 57 -12.28 -8.12 9.07
N ALA A 58 -11.02 -8.24 8.64
CA ALA A 58 -10.63 -7.69 7.36
C ALA A 58 -11.39 -8.33 6.19
N ALA A 59 -11.91 -9.56 6.30
CA ALA A 59 -12.77 -10.17 5.28
C ALA A 59 -14.10 -9.44 5.13
N ASN A 60 -14.77 -9.08 6.24
CA ASN A 60 -16.06 -8.39 6.20
C ASN A 60 -15.95 -6.94 5.69
N GLY A 61 -14.74 -6.39 5.59
CA GLY A 61 -14.45 -5.09 5.01
C GLY A 61 -14.65 -3.91 5.96
N VAL A 62 -14.19 -2.73 5.53
CA VAL A 62 -14.04 -1.51 6.38
C VAL A 62 -15.36 -0.97 6.93
N ASN A 63 -16.51 -1.33 6.33
CA ASN A 63 -17.83 -0.83 6.72
C ASN A 63 -18.64 -1.83 7.55
N ALA A 64 -18.07 -2.98 7.92
CA ALA A 64 -18.75 -3.96 8.74
C ALA A 64 -18.78 -3.52 10.23
N ASP A 65 -19.85 -3.90 10.94
CA ASP A 65 -19.90 -3.75 12.39
C ASP A 65 -19.04 -4.86 13.03
N ASP A 66 -17.77 -4.55 13.20
CA ASP A 66 -16.75 -5.48 13.70
C ASP A 66 -16.88 -5.75 15.21
N ALA A 67 -17.70 -4.96 15.93
CA ALA A 67 -17.85 -5.05 17.38
C ALA A 67 -18.40 -6.40 17.82
N ALA A 68 -19.42 -6.92 17.14
CA ALA A 68 -20.02 -8.22 17.48
C ALA A 68 -19.05 -9.39 17.26
N LEU A 69 -18.19 -9.30 16.25
CA LEU A 69 -17.15 -10.30 16.00
C LEU A 69 -16.05 -10.24 17.05
N LEU A 70 -15.53 -9.04 17.34
CA LEU A 70 -14.53 -8.82 18.38
C LEU A 70 -15.04 -9.28 19.75
N ASP A 71 -16.29 -9.01 20.10
CA ASP A 71 -16.92 -9.43 21.35
C ASP A 71 -17.08 -10.95 21.45
N GLY A 72 -17.53 -11.60 20.36
CA GLY A 72 -17.63 -13.06 20.29
C GLY A 72 -16.27 -13.74 20.44
N PHE A 73 -15.23 -13.18 19.83
CA PHE A 73 -13.86 -13.67 19.98
C PHE A 73 -13.29 -13.38 21.37
N ARG A 74 -13.55 -12.22 21.94
CA ARG A 74 -13.16 -11.89 23.32
C ARG A 74 -13.75 -12.88 24.31
N SER A 75 -15.03 -13.23 24.15
CA SER A 75 -15.68 -14.27 24.95
C SER A 75 -15.02 -15.64 24.77
N ASN A 76 -14.72 -16.05 23.54
CA ASN A 76 -14.10 -17.35 23.27
C ASN A 76 -12.67 -17.43 23.82
N LEU A 77 -11.91 -16.34 23.70
CA LEU A 77 -10.57 -16.22 24.28
C LEU A 77 -10.66 -16.25 25.80
N SER A 78 -11.54 -15.45 26.41
CA SER A 78 -11.73 -15.49 27.86
C SER A 78 -12.11 -16.89 28.31
N ASP A 79 -12.99 -17.60 27.62
CA ASP A 79 -13.40 -18.97 28.01
C ASP A 79 -12.25 -19.99 27.88
N ARG A 80 -11.49 -19.92 26.78
CA ARG A 80 -10.33 -20.81 26.55
C ARG A 80 -9.19 -20.56 27.54
N PHE A 81 -9.01 -19.31 27.96
CA PHE A 81 -7.90 -18.90 28.82
C PHE A 81 -8.29 -18.83 30.31
N ALA A 82 -9.56 -18.62 30.66
CA ALA A 82 -10.06 -18.58 32.03
C ALA A 82 -9.97 -19.93 32.74
N PHE A 83 -10.01 -21.05 32.00
CA PHE A 83 -9.90 -22.39 32.56
C PHE A 83 -8.58 -22.65 33.32
N ARG A 84 -7.55 -21.80 33.14
CA ARG A 84 -6.23 -22.05 33.72
C ARG A 84 -5.93 -21.34 35.03
N GLY A 85 -6.77 -20.42 35.53
CA GLY A 85 -6.58 -19.73 36.83
C GLY A 85 -5.29 -18.89 36.99
N ASP A 86 -4.34 -19.03 36.06
CA ASP A 86 -3.00 -18.43 36.07
C ASP A 86 -2.94 -17.13 35.24
N LEU A 87 -4.05 -16.71 34.63
CA LEU A 87 -4.12 -15.58 33.71
C LEU A 87 -5.01 -14.47 34.26
N ALA A 88 -4.59 -13.22 34.08
CA ALA A 88 -5.32 -12.01 34.46
C ALA A 88 -5.23 -10.96 33.33
N ASP A 89 -6.08 -9.94 33.40
CA ASP A 89 -6.01 -8.74 32.55
C ASP A 89 -6.00 -9.02 31.03
N VAL A 90 -6.91 -9.87 30.56
CA VAL A 90 -7.03 -10.15 29.12
C VAL A 90 -7.62 -8.93 28.40
N VAL A 91 -6.79 -8.31 27.56
CA VAL A 91 -7.12 -7.20 26.69
C VAL A 91 -7.05 -7.69 25.24
N LEU A 92 -8.12 -7.44 24.49
CA LEU A 92 -8.20 -7.67 23.06
C LEU A 92 -8.84 -6.44 22.44
N ASP A 93 -8.07 -5.74 21.62
CA ASP A 93 -8.52 -4.56 20.89
C ASP A 93 -8.24 -4.76 19.39
N GLY A 94 -9.13 -4.22 18.56
CA GLY A 94 -9.01 -4.26 17.11
C GLY A 94 -9.36 -2.90 16.52
N GLU A 95 -8.52 -2.40 15.61
CA GLU A 95 -8.75 -1.12 14.94
C GLU A 95 -8.27 -1.14 13.48
N TRP A 96 -8.97 -0.39 12.64
CA TRP A 96 -8.50 -0.09 11.29
C TRP A 96 -7.41 0.98 11.37
N VAL A 97 -6.16 0.58 11.07
CA VAL A 97 -5.01 1.51 11.02
C VAL A 97 -4.88 2.18 9.65
N SER A 98 -5.55 1.64 8.64
CA SER A 98 -5.73 2.25 7.32
C SER A 98 -7.01 1.73 6.65
N ILE A 99 -7.33 2.23 5.46
CA ILE A 99 -8.43 1.74 4.60
C ILE A 99 -8.29 0.28 4.15
N SER A 100 -7.10 -0.31 4.31
CA SER A 100 -6.85 -1.70 3.90
C SER A 100 -6.35 -2.56 5.04
N ASP A 101 -5.87 -1.99 6.14
CA ASP A 101 -5.14 -2.72 7.17
C ASP A 101 -5.92 -2.66 8.50
N PHE A 102 -6.35 -3.82 8.97
CA PHE A 102 -6.95 -4.01 10.28
C PHE A 102 -5.94 -4.65 11.23
N GLN A 103 -5.71 -4.00 12.36
CA GLN A 103 -4.76 -4.44 13.38
C GLN A 103 -5.51 -4.96 14.61
N VAL A 104 -5.07 -6.12 15.11
CA VAL A 104 -5.54 -6.73 16.36
C VAL A 104 -4.39 -6.78 17.34
N THR A 105 -4.61 -6.25 18.54
CA THR A 105 -3.67 -6.32 19.66
C THR A 105 -4.27 -7.13 20.79
N ALA A 106 -3.57 -8.18 21.18
CA ALA A 106 -3.92 -9.02 22.32
C ALA A 106 -2.84 -8.89 23.40
N ALA A 107 -3.25 -8.62 24.63
CA ALA A 107 -2.37 -8.54 25.79
C ALA A 107 -2.99 -9.28 26.98
N LEU A 108 -2.15 -9.92 27.80
CA LEU A 108 -2.57 -10.55 29.05
C LEU A 108 -1.43 -10.61 30.06
N THR A 109 -1.78 -10.90 31.31
CA THR A 109 -0.85 -11.06 32.42
C THR A 109 -0.86 -12.51 32.91
N MET A 110 0.30 -13.16 32.94
CA MET A 110 0.48 -14.53 33.45
C MET A 110 1.14 -14.54 34.83
N ARG A 111 0.57 -15.29 35.77
CA ARG A 111 1.21 -15.58 37.06
C ARG A 111 2.31 -16.62 36.88
N THR A 112 3.49 -16.33 37.40
CA THR A 112 4.63 -17.26 37.39
C THR A 112 4.46 -18.32 38.47
N SER A 113 4.65 -19.59 38.11
CA SER A 113 4.46 -20.71 39.03
C SER A 113 5.62 -20.83 40.03
N ILE A 114 6.87 -20.71 39.57
CA ILE A 114 8.06 -20.80 40.44
C ILE A 114 8.72 -19.42 40.59
N GLY A 115 8.56 -18.55 39.60
CA GLY A 115 8.98 -17.16 39.71
C GLY A 115 8.38 -16.40 40.90
N SER A 116 7.17 -16.75 41.33
CA SER A 116 6.51 -16.12 42.49
C SER A 116 7.23 -16.41 43.81
N ILE A 117 7.90 -17.57 43.92
CA ILE A 117 8.75 -17.94 45.06
C ILE A 117 10.06 -17.11 45.03
N LEU A 118 10.53 -16.76 43.84
CA LEU A 118 11.71 -15.92 43.60
C LEU A 118 11.40 -14.42 43.52
N GLN A 119 10.17 -14.01 43.87
CA GLN A 119 9.67 -12.62 43.75
C GLN A 119 9.76 -12.02 42.34
N THR A 120 9.90 -12.84 41.29
CA THR A 120 9.71 -12.37 39.92
C THR A 120 8.21 -12.25 39.73
N GLY A 121 7.70 -11.02 39.67
CA GLY A 121 6.27 -10.74 39.56
C GLY A 121 5.60 -11.33 38.32
N PRO A 122 4.32 -11.03 38.10
CA PRO A 122 3.61 -11.51 36.92
C PRO A 122 4.27 -11.05 35.61
N VAL A 123 4.14 -11.86 34.57
CA VAL A 123 4.72 -11.61 33.24
C VAL A 123 3.62 -11.17 32.26
N SER A 124 3.79 -9.99 31.67
CA SER A 124 2.91 -9.51 30.59
C SER A 124 3.28 -10.14 29.26
N ILE A 125 2.29 -10.63 28.53
CA ILE A 125 2.44 -11.28 27.23
C ILE A 125 1.59 -10.50 26.24
N GLY A 126 2.19 -10.11 25.11
CA GLY A 126 1.53 -9.38 24.04
C GLY A 126 1.75 -10.01 22.68
N ALA A 127 0.75 -9.92 21.82
CA ALA A 127 0.80 -10.27 20.41
C ALA A 127 0.00 -9.26 19.59
N THR A 128 0.55 -8.86 18.44
CA THR A 128 -0.12 -8.00 17.47
C THR A 128 -0.15 -8.71 16.14
N SER A 129 -1.27 -8.59 15.44
CA SER A 129 -1.47 -9.11 14.08
C SER A 129 -2.13 -8.05 13.21
N THR A 130 -1.67 -7.91 11.98
CA THR A 130 -2.29 -6.99 11.01
C THR A 130 -2.75 -7.80 9.81
N ALA A 131 -4.00 -7.64 9.41
CA ALA A 131 -4.52 -8.22 8.18
C ALA A 131 -4.77 -7.10 7.17
N ARG A 132 -4.33 -7.34 5.93
CA ARG A 132 -4.61 -6.46 4.79
C ARG A 132 -5.75 -7.02 3.96
N TYR A 133 -6.80 -6.24 3.84
CA TYR A 133 -7.85 -6.39 2.86
C TYR A 133 -7.34 -5.94 1.48
N LYS A 134 -7.28 -6.86 0.52
CA LYS A 134 -7.03 -6.56 -0.89
C LYS A 134 -8.34 -6.68 -1.66
N GLY A 135 -9.09 -5.58 -1.70
CA GLY A 135 -10.31 -5.49 -2.49
C GLY A 135 -10.69 -4.06 -2.90
N ALA A 136 -10.01 -3.01 -2.47
CA ALA A 136 -10.32 -1.66 -2.96
C ALA A 136 -9.77 -1.47 -4.38
N ALA A 137 -10.60 -1.03 -5.31
CA ALA A 137 -10.15 -0.39 -6.54
C ALA A 137 -10.68 1.03 -6.66
N TYR A 138 -9.92 1.81 -7.41
CA TYR A 138 -10.27 3.17 -7.75
C TYR A 138 -11.16 3.18 -8.99
N VAL A 139 -12.37 3.70 -8.82
CA VAL A 139 -13.30 3.93 -9.93
C VAL A 139 -13.24 5.39 -10.33
N TYR A 140 -12.98 5.62 -11.61
CA TYR A 140 -12.88 6.94 -12.21
C TYR A 140 -14.06 7.18 -13.12
N THR A 141 -14.56 8.41 -13.16
CA THR A 141 -15.50 8.85 -14.17
C THR A 141 -14.78 9.34 -15.42
N ALA A 142 -15.50 9.44 -16.54
CA ALA A 142 -14.97 10.04 -17.76
C ALA A 142 -14.41 11.46 -17.49
N PRO A 143 -13.35 11.87 -18.21
CA PRO A 143 -12.77 13.20 -18.05
C PRO A 143 -13.80 14.29 -18.31
N LYS A 144 -13.81 15.32 -17.46
CA LYS A 144 -14.63 16.53 -17.66
C LYS A 144 -14.08 17.40 -18.80
N VAL A 145 -12.76 17.36 -18.98
CA VAL A 145 -12.05 18.02 -20.08
C VAL A 145 -11.03 17.04 -20.63
N ALA A 146 -11.01 16.89 -21.95
CA ALA A 146 -9.95 16.23 -22.69
C ALA A 146 -9.71 17.05 -23.96
N GLN A 147 -8.90 18.10 -23.84
CA GLN A 147 -8.60 19.03 -24.90
C GLN A 147 -7.16 18.85 -25.36
N LEU A 148 -6.95 18.78 -26.66
CA LEU A 148 -5.64 18.80 -27.26
C LEU A 148 -5.56 20.02 -28.18
N ASP A 149 -4.37 20.63 -28.27
CA ASP A 149 -4.17 21.80 -29.11
C ASP A 149 -4.41 21.45 -30.59
N PRO A 150 -5.45 22.03 -31.22
CA PRO A 150 -5.67 21.84 -32.65
C PRO A 150 -4.60 22.54 -33.51
N GLU A 151 -3.79 23.45 -32.98
CA GLU A 151 -2.76 24.15 -33.76
C GLU A 151 -1.42 23.37 -33.81
N ALA A 152 -1.29 22.30 -33.01
CA ALA A 152 -0.11 21.45 -33.03
C ALA A 152 0.12 20.80 -34.41
N TRP A 153 1.37 20.83 -34.87
CA TRP A 153 1.78 20.20 -36.15
C TRP A 153 1.80 18.67 -36.07
N ASP A 154 1.99 18.16 -34.86
CA ASP A 154 2.03 16.73 -34.57
C ASP A 154 0.61 16.20 -34.37
N TYR A 155 0.41 14.92 -34.67
CA TYR A 155 -0.79 14.22 -34.21
C TYR A 155 -0.57 13.75 -32.78
N ASN A 156 -1.54 14.04 -31.91
CA ASN A 156 -1.54 13.61 -30.52
C ASN A 156 -2.85 12.84 -30.24
N ARG A 157 -2.73 11.69 -29.57
CA ARG A 157 -3.84 10.90 -29.05
C ARG A 157 -3.57 10.56 -27.59
N VAL A 158 -4.52 10.89 -26.72
CA VAL A 158 -4.46 10.50 -25.31
C VAL A 158 -5.34 9.28 -25.09
N SER A 159 -4.83 8.32 -24.33
CA SER A 159 -5.58 7.15 -23.87
C SER A 159 -5.47 7.00 -22.36
N VAL A 160 -6.46 6.38 -21.76
CA VAL A 160 -6.43 5.92 -20.37
C VAL A 160 -6.29 4.41 -20.33
N TYR A 161 -5.70 3.87 -19.29
CA TYR A 161 -5.54 2.42 -19.09
C TYR A 161 -5.37 2.08 -17.62
N CYS A 162 -5.52 0.81 -17.27
CA CYS A 162 -5.25 0.31 -15.92
C CYS A 162 -3.82 -0.23 -15.82
N PHE A 163 -3.11 0.17 -14.78
CA PHE A 163 -1.74 -0.23 -14.51
C PHE A 163 -1.61 -1.00 -13.19
N ASP A 164 -1.01 -2.19 -13.25
CA ASP A 164 -0.60 -3.00 -12.10
C ASP A 164 0.93 -3.01 -11.98
N ALA A 165 1.45 -2.17 -11.08
CA ALA A 165 2.88 -2.06 -10.81
C ALA A 165 3.51 -3.38 -10.33
N ARG A 166 2.74 -4.26 -9.67
CA ARG A 166 3.24 -5.56 -9.17
C ARG A 166 3.48 -6.50 -10.34
N LYS A 167 2.51 -6.63 -11.25
CA LYS A 167 2.67 -7.44 -12.47
C LYS A 167 3.83 -6.93 -13.33
N ALA A 168 3.99 -5.60 -13.43
CA ALA A 168 5.12 -4.99 -14.13
C ALA A 168 6.47 -5.35 -13.46
N ALA A 169 6.55 -5.27 -12.13
CA ALA A 169 7.74 -5.63 -11.36
C ALA A 169 8.08 -7.12 -11.45
N ASP A 170 7.08 -8.00 -11.32
CA ASP A 170 7.23 -9.45 -11.43
C ASP A 170 7.77 -9.86 -12.80
N ALA A 171 7.26 -9.23 -13.87
CA ALA A 171 7.76 -9.47 -15.20
C ALA A 171 9.22 -9.00 -15.37
N LYS A 172 9.60 -7.85 -14.79
CA LYS A 172 10.99 -7.38 -14.79
C LYS A 172 11.91 -8.34 -14.01
N ALA A 173 11.46 -8.86 -12.87
CA ALA A 173 12.23 -9.82 -12.06
C ALA A 173 12.46 -11.15 -12.79
N ASN A 174 11.42 -11.65 -13.50
CA ASN A 174 11.49 -12.90 -14.25
C ASN A 174 12.23 -12.77 -15.59
N ALA A 175 12.48 -11.55 -16.08
CA ALA A 175 13.21 -11.29 -17.32
C ALA A 175 14.75 -11.48 -17.23
N GLY A 176 15.28 -11.96 -16.10
CA GLY A 176 16.65 -12.48 -16.02
C GLY A 176 17.77 -11.44 -16.10
N GLY A 177 17.61 -10.26 -15.48
CA GLY A 177 18.74 -9.34 -15.20
C GLY A 177 19.41 -8.68 -16.41
N GLY A 178 18.83 -8.79 -17.61
CA GLY A 178 19.29 -8.03 -18.77
C GLY A 178 19.13 -6.52 -18.51
N ARG A 179 20.21 -5.75 -18.68
CA ARG A 179 20.20 -4.28 -18.58
C ARG A 179 19.02 -3.73 -19.37
N GLY A 180 18.09 -3.12 -18.62
CA GLY A 180 16.80 -2.63 -19.10
C GLY A 180 16.92 -1.70 -20.29
N GLY A 181 16.73 -2.26 -21.48
CA GLY A 181 16.16 -1.52 -22.59
C GLY A 181 14.65 -1.58 -22.44
N SER A 182 14.00 -0.42 -22.40
CA SER A 182 12.55 -0.26 -22.56
C SER A 182 12.11 -0.79 -23.93
N SER A 183 12.00 -2.10 -24.10
CA SER A 183 11.47 -2.67 -25.35
C SER A 183 11.03 -4.11 -25.17
N ALA A 184 9.73 -4.30 -24.93
CA ALA A 184 8.97 -5.40 -25.50
C ALA A 184 7.47 -5.14 -25.27
N ASN A 185 6.82 -4.62 -26.31
CA ASN A 185 5.38 -4.49 -26.50
C ASN A 185 4.60 -3.36 -25.81
N GLY A 186 5.07 -2.10 -25.81
CA GLY A 186 4.22 -0.89 -25.60
C GLY A 186 2.90 -1.07 -24.82
N ASP A 187 1.76 -1.09 -25.51
CA ASP A 187 0.42 -1.22 -24.90
C ASP A 187 0.13 -2.60 -24.28
N LYS A 188 0.89 -3.62 -24.66
CA LYS A 188 0.82 -5.00 -24.14
C LYS A 188 1.93 -5.30 -23.13
N SER A 189 2.65 -4.29 -22.64
CA SER A 189 3.66 -4.48 -21.61
C SER A 189 3.01 -5.03 -20.33
N PRO A 190 3.68 -5.92 -19.61
CA PRO A 190 3.16 -6.49 -18.37
C PRO A 190 2.69 -5.42 -17.39
N GLY A 191 1.50 -5.59 -16.86
CA GLY A 191 0.87 -4.64 -15.94
C GLY A 191 -0.07 -3.62 -16.61
N ARG A 192 -0.03 -3.43 -17.93
CA ARG A 192 -0.95 -2.52 -18.65
C ARG A 192 -2.15 -3.28 -19.21
N SER A 193 -3.35 -2.73 -19.05
CA SER A 193 -4.59 -3.32 -19.59
C SER A 193 -5.65 -2.28 -19.89
N GLN A 194 -6.66 -2.64 -20.70
CA GLN A 194 -7.84 -1.81 -20.99
C GLN A 194 -7.48 -0.42 -21.56
N MET A 195 -6.65 -0.38 -22.61
CA MET A 195 -6.31 0.85 -23.31
C MET A 195 -7.55 1.44 -24.00
N THR A 196 -7.99 2.60 -23.53
CA THR A 196 -9.15 3.32 -24.05
C THR A 196 -8.74 4.72 -24.53
N PRO A 197 -8.81 5.04 -25.83
CA PRO A 197 -8.57 6.39 -26.30
C PRO A 197 -9.68 7.34 -25.83
N ILE A 198 -9.29 8.53 -25.36
CA ILE A 198 -10.22 9.52 -24.80
C ILE A 198 -10.33 10.80 -25.61
N ALA A 199 -9.25 11.18 -26.30
CA ALA A 199 -9.22 12.37 -27.14
C ALA A 199 -8.04 12.35 -28.11
N ASP A 200 -8.18 13.06 -29.22
CA ASP A 200 -7.12 13.33 -30.18
C ASP A 200 -7.25 14.75 -30.76
N ASN A 201 -6.22 15.21 -31.47
CA ASN A 201 -6.23 16.53 -32.12
C ASN A 201 -6.55 16.48 -33.63
N ASN A 202 -7.21 15.41 -34.10
CA ASN A 202 -7.63 15.22 -35.50
C ASN A 202 -9.15 15.10 -35.65
N GLY A 203 -9.92 15.59 -34.67
CA GLY A 203 -11.38 15.57 -34.70
C GLY A 203 -12.00 14.22 -34.38
N GLY A 204 -11.24 13.29 -33.78
CA GLY A 204 -11.76 12.02 -33.29
C GLY A 204 -12.79 12.24 -32.18
N HIS A 205 -13.96 11.63 -32.34
CA HIS A 205 -14.99 11.58 -31.29
C HIS A 205 -14.97 10.21 -30.63
N TYR A 206 -14.65 10.18 -29.32
CA TYR A 206 -14.60 8.95 -28.55
C TYR A 206 -15.81 8.86 -27.64
N ASN A 207 -16.54 7.74 -27.71
CA ASN A 207 -17.49 7.37 -26.68
C ASN A 207 -16.71 6.70 -25.54
N VAL A 208 -16.34 7.49 -24.53
CA VAL A 208 -15.40 7.04 -23.49
C VAL A 208 -16.11 6.21 -22.45
N GLU A 209 -15.99 4.89 -22.57
CA GLU A 209 -16.21 3.98 -21.44
C GLU A 209 -14.89 3.86 -20.67
N MET A 210 -14.84 4.42 -19.46
CA MET A 210 -13.64 4.39 -18.64
C MET A 210 -13.29 2.95 -18.25
N PRO A 211 -12.00 2.57 -18.28
CA PRO A 211 -11.59 1.24 -17.88
C PRO A 211 -11.85 1.04 -16.37
N VAL A 212 -12.25 -0.18 -16.00
CA VAL A 212 -12.50 -0.54 -14.61
C VAL A 212 -11.27 -1.26 -14.08
N CYS A 213 -10.46 -0.54 -13.29
CA CYS A 213 -9.20 -1.07 -12.78
C CYS A 213 -9.43 -2.07 -11.65
N GLY A 214 -8.63 -3.14 -11.63
CA GLY A 214 -8.71 -4.17 -10.60
C GLY A 214 -8.12 -3.72 -9.25
N ALA A 215 -8.26 -4.57 -8.23
CA ALA A 215 -7.73 -4.29 -6.90
C ALA A 215 -6.20 -4.06 -6.90
N GLY A 216 -5.78 -2.88 -6.45
CA GLY A 216 -4.39 -2.44 -6.47
C GLY A 216 -3.85 -2.03 -7.85
N GLU A 217 -4.73 -1.89 -8.85
CA GLU A 217 -4.41 -1.24 -10.12
C GLU A 217 -4.80 0.25 -10.06
N ALA A 218 -4.11 1.09 -10.83
CA ALA A 218 -4.40 2.53 -10.91
C ALA A 218 -4.68 2.95 -12.35
N LEU A 219 -5.54 3.98 -12.52
CA LEU A 219 -5.74 4.61 -13.81
C LEU A 219 -4.47 5.37 -14.20
N SER A 220 -4.03 5.16 -15.43
CA SER A 220 -2.84 5.77 -16.01
C SER A 220 -3.19 6.38 -17.36
N LEU A 221 -2.36 7.32 -17.81
CA LEU A 221 -2.51 8.00 -19.09
C LEU A 221 -1.38 7.61 -20.04
N LYS A 222 -1.74 7.51 -21.31
CA LYS A 222 -0.82 7.30 -22.42
C LYS A 222 -0.94 8.47 -23.37
N LEU A 223 0.20 9.02 -23.78
CA LEU A 223 0.29 9.96 -24.91
C LEU A 223 0.94 9.25 -26.09
N TRP A 224 0.23 9.17 -27.21
CA TRP A 224 0.79 8.78 -28.49
C TRP A 224 0.93 10.00 -29.40
N ASN A 225 2.16 10.27 -29.83
CA ASN A 225 2.52 11.39 -30.68
C ASN A 225 3.08 10.85 -32.01
N VAL A 226 2.57 11.35 -33.13
CA VAL A 226 3.15 11.11 -34.46
C VAL A 226 3.61 12.45 -35.01
N ARG A 227 4.93 12.62 -35.10
CA ARG A 227 5.55 13.89 -35.48
C ARG A 227 5.08 14.35 -36.84
N GLU A 228 4.69 15.61 -36.93
CA GLU A 228 4.29 16.32 -38.15
C GLU A 228 3.15 15.65 -38.94
N ALA A 229 2.50 14.62 -38.40
CA ALA A 229 1.45 13.87 -39.09
C ALA A 229 0.34 14.82 -39.56
N LYS A 230 -0.09 15.73 -38.68
CA LYS A 230 -1.16 16.67 -38.98
C LYS A 230 -0.73 17.74 -39.99
N HIS A 231 0.49 18.26 -39.87
CA HIS A 231 1.02 19.28 -40.79
C HIS A 231 0.96 18.85 -42.27
N TYR A 232 1.25 17.57 -42.56
CA TYR A 232 1.20 17.05 -43.93
C TYR A 232 -0.07 16.26 -44.25
N GLY A 233 -1.04 16.19 -43.32
CA GLY A 233 -2.30 15.46 -43.53
C GLY A 233 -2.14 13.94 -43.66
N ASP A 234 -1.16 13.35 -42.98
CA ASP A 234 -0.99 11.90 -42.94
C ASP A 234 -2.09 11.22 -42.12
N ASP A 235 -2.45 10.01 -42.51
CA ASP A 235 -3.15 9.07 -41.63
C ASP A 235 -2.18 8.65 -40.49
N PRO A 236 -2.43 9.05 -39.23
CA PRO A 236 -1.49 8.81 -38.14
C PRO A 236 -1.27 7.32 -37.87
N ASP A 237 -2.27 6.47 -38.13
CA ASP A 237 -2.18 5.03 -37.92
C ASP A 237 -1.36 4.33 -39.03
N LYS A 238 -1.08 5.01 -40.15
CA LYS A 238 -0.26 4.50 -41.27
C LYS A 238 1.01 5.31 -41.52
N SER A 239 1.21 6.41 -40.80
CA SER A 239 2.34 7.32 -41.03
C SER A 239 3.66 6.64 -40.71
N THR A 240 4.64 6.82 -41.60
CA THR A 240 6.03 6.37 -41.41
C THR A 240 6.86 7.41 -40.65
N ARG A 241 6.26 8.54 -40.24
CA ARG A 241 6.92 9.56 -39.43
C ARG A 241 7.28 9.02 -38.06
N ARG A 242 8.13 9.76 -37.35
CA ARG A 242 8.60 9.37 -36.01
C ARG A 242 7.42 9.31 -35.06
N GLN A 243 7.28 8.18 -34.40
CA GLN A 243 6.23 7.93 -33.42
C GLN A 243 6.84 7.85 -32.02
N TYR A 244 6.21 8.52 -31.07
CA TYR A 244 6.59 8.52 -29.67
C TYR A 244 5.40 8.08 -28.85
N THR A 245 5.65 7.23 -27.86
CA THR A 245 4.62 6.82 -26.91
C THR A 245 5.14 6.97 -25.50
N TYR A 246 4.36 7.65 -24.67
CA TYR A 246 4.67 7.91 -23.27
C TYR A 246 3.55 7.35 -22.40
N TYR A 247 3.93 6.78 -21.27
CA TYR A 247 3.05 6.08 -20.34
C TYR A 247 3.29 6.65 -18.96
N THR A 248 2.24 7.06 -18.24
CA THR A 248 2.42 7.57 -16.87
C THR A 248 2.70 6.46 -15.87
N ASP A 249 2.24 5.23 -16.15
CA ASP A 249 2.39 4.04 -15.28
C ASP A 249 2.18 4.41 -13.80
N THR A 250 0.99 4.95 -13.53
CA THR A 250 0.66 5.61 -12.27
C THR A 250 0.67 4.61 -11.11
N VAL A 251 1.31 4.97 -10.01
CA VAL A 251 1.26 4.23 -8.74
C VAL A 251 0.60 5.12 -7.68
N ILE A 252 -0.34 4.56 -6.93
CA ILE A 252 -1.05 5.26 -5.86
C ILE A 252 -0.60 4.71 -4.51
N GLU A 253 0.00 5.57 -3.69
CA GLU A 253 0.40 5.28 -2.32
C GLU A 253 -0.25 6.28 -1.38
N ASN A 254 -1.04 5.82 -0.41
CA ASN A 254 -1.77 6.68 0.54
C ASN A 254 -2.62 7.78 -0.17
N GLY A 255 -3.25 7.44 -1.29
CA GLY A 255 -4.06 8.36 -2.12
C GLY A 255 -3.24 9.36 -2.96
N VAL A 256 -1.91 9.35 -2.86
CA VAL A 256 -1.00 10.19 -3.65
C VAL A 256 -0.57 9.43 -4.90
N GLU A 257 -0.71 10.06 -6.05
CA GLU A 257 -0.25 9.51 -7.32
C GLU A 257 1.23 9.85 -7.56
N SER A 258 1.94 8.88 -8.10
CA SER A 258 3.28 9.03 -8.66
C SER A 258 3.30 8.45 -10.07
N TYR A 259 4.20 8.97 -10.92
CA TYR A 259 4.24 8.65 -12.35
C TYR A 259 5.64 8.19 -12.75
N ASP A 260 5.75 7.06 -13.45
CA ASP A 260 7.00 6.56 -14.04
C ASP A 260 7.08 6.98 -15.52
N LEU A 261 7.65 8.17 -15.74
CA LEU A 261 7.89 8.72 -17.08
C LEU A 261 9.31 8.45 -17.59
N GLY A 262 10.06 7.51 -16.99
CA GLY A 262 11.43 7.20 -17.41
C GLY A 262 12.41 8.39 -17.30
N GLY A 263 12.17 9.29 -16.34
CA GLY A 263 12.97 10.51 -16.13
C GLY A 263 12.56 11.71 -16.98
N LEU A 264 11.52 11.59 -17.81
CA LEU A 264 11.00 12.70 -18.61
C LEU A 264 10.06 13.59 -17.79
N ARG A 265 10.15 14.91 -18.01
CA ARG A 265 9.25 15.89 -17.38
C ARG A 265 8.15 16.26 -18.37
N LEU A 266 7.30 15.28 -18.70
CA LEU A 266 6.27 15.44 -19.73
C LEU A 266 4.91 15.85 -19.17
N VAL A 267 4.65 15.57 -17.89
CA VAL A 267 3.34 15.75 -17.26
C VAL A 267 3.45 16.70 -16.08
N GLU A 268 2.53 17.65 -16.04
CA GLU A 268 2.18 18.44 -14.86
C GLU A 268 0.88 17.93 -14.27
N THR A 269 0.83 17.80 -12.94
CA THR A 269 -0.41 17.52 -12.21
C THR A 269 -0.72 18.55 -11.14
N VAL A 270 -1.99 18.95 -11.10
CA VAL A 270 -2.52 19.92 -10.13
C VAL A 270 -3.81 19.38 -9.55
N LEU A 271 -3.95 19.42 -8.23
CA LEU A 271 -5.19 19.10 -7.54
C LEU A 271 -6.05 20.37 -7.39
N CYS A 272 -7.28 20.31 -7.87
CA CYS A 272 -8.28 21.35 -7.67
C CYS A 272 -9.34 20.85 -6.67
N ASP A 273 -9.79 21.70 -5.74
CA ASP A 273 -10.84 21.30 -4.81
C ASP A 273 -12.22 21.21 -5.49
N THR A 274 -12.41 21.96 -6.57
CA THR A 274 -13.63 21.93 -7.40
C THR A 274 -13.28 22.04 -8.89
N PHE A 275 -14.19 21.60 -9.75
CA PHE A 275 -13.98 21.70 -11.20
C PHE A 275 -13.81 23.15 -11.67
N GLU A 276 -14.52 24.10 -11.06
CA GLU A 276 -14.44 25.52 -11.40
C GLU A 276 -13.06 26.13 -11.10
N GLN A 277 -12.31 25.55 -10.17
CA GLN A 277 -10.93 25.95 -9.86
C GLN A 277 -9.90 25.36 -10.85
N CYS A 278 -10.25 24.30 -11.59
CA CYS A 278 -9.38 23.70 -12.61
C CYS A 278 -9.33 24.55 -13.89
N LYS A 279 -8.87 25.79 -13.72
CA LYS A 279 -8.66 26.77 -14.77
C LYS A 279 -7.29 27.41 -14.61
N PRO A 280 -6.73 28.00 -15.67
CA PRO A 280 -5.52 28.79 -15.58
C PRO A 280 -5.64 29.95 -14.56
N LYS A 281 -4.54 30.32 -13.91
CA LYS A 281 -4.50 31.38 -12.87
C LYS A 281 -5.06 32.72 -13.35
N SER A 282 -4.81 33.11 -14.60
CA SER A 282 -5.36 34.33 -15.22
C SER A 282 -6.89 34.35 -15.26
N ARG A 283 -7.53 33.18 -15.18
CA ARG A 283 -8.99 33.00 -15.16
C ARG A 283 -9.53 32.68 -13.76
N GLY A 284 -8.75 32.95 -12.72
CA GLY A 284 -9.14 32.75 -11.31
C GLY A 284 -9.07 31.30 -10.82
N GLY A 285 -8.40 30.41 -11.55
CA GLY A 285 -8.17 29.03 -11.12
C GLY A 285 -6.78 28.80 -10.51
N VAL A 286 -6.41 27.53 -10.35
CA VAL A 286 -5.15 27.12 -9.71
C VAL A 286 -4.08 26.60 -10.68
N ILE A 287 -4.43 26.35 -11.94
CA ILE A 287 -3.51 25.76 -12.93
C ILE A 287 -2.39 26.78 -13.25
N PRO A 288 -1.11 26.40 -13.12
CA PRO A 288 0.03 27.24 -13.49
C PRO A 288 -0.04 27.71 -14.96
N GLU A 289 0.58 28.86 -15.23
CA GLU A 289 0.61 29.46 -16.57
C GLU A 289 2.02 29.95 -16.88
N GLY A 290 2.29 30.10 -18.18
CA GLY A 290 3.54 30.64 -18.70
C GLY A 290 4.53 29.55 -19.10
N LYS A 291 5.55 29.97 -19.86
CA LYS A 291 6.54 29.13 -20.51
C LYS A 291 7.78 28.92 -19.64
N ASN A 292 8.62 27.95 -20.03
CA ASN A 292 9.93 27.64 -19.45
C ASN A 292 9.90 27.19 -17.99
N ARG A 293 8.83 26.52 -17.56
CA ARG A 293 8.66 26.07 -16.18
C ARG A 293 9.01 24.59 -15.99
N ASN A 294 9.25 24.22 -14.74
CA ASN A 294 9.24 22.82 -14.34
C ASN A 294 7.78 22.40 -14.14
N PRO A 295 7.40 21.16 -14.47
CA PRO A 295 6.05 20.72 -14.21
C PRO A 295 5.85 20.62 -12.70
N GLN A 296 4.70 21.07 -12.23
CA GLN A 296 4.28 20.77 -10.86
C GLN A 296 3.78 19.32 -10.81
N ILE A 297 4.13 18.61 -9.75
CA ILE A 297 3.58 17.29 -9.47
C ILE A 297 2.86 17.41 -8.14
N SER A 298 1.55 17.22 -8.16
CA SER A 298 0.73 17.26 -6.95
C SER A 298 1.11 16.13 -6.01
N THR A 299 1.63 16.45 -4.83
CA THR A 299 1.91 15.50 -3.75
C THR A 299 0.73 15.29 -2.81
N ALA A 300 -0.39 15.98 -3.04
CA ALA A 300 -1.60 15.85 -2.25
C ALA A 300 -2.44 14.64 -2.69
N ALA A 301 -3.04 13.97 -1.71
CA ALA A 301 -3.95 12.86 -1.98
C ALA A 301 -5.19 13.33 -2.76
N CYS A 302 -5.61 12.55 -3.76
CA CYS A 302 -6.86 12.80 -4.48
C CYS A 302 -8.03 12.25 -3.65
N ALA A 303 -9.01 13.09 -3.32
CA ALA A 303 -10.19 12.68 -2.57
C ALA A 303 -11.47 12.87 -3.41
N PRO A 304 -12.51 12.05 -3.24
CA PRO A 304 -13.78 12.19 -3.96
C PRO A 304 -14.32 13.63 -3.96
N GLY A 305 -14.86 14.07 -5.10
CA GLY A 305 -15.37 15.43 -5.31
C GLY A 305 -14.30 16.47 -5.69
N LYS A 306 -13.02 16.14 -5.57
CA LYS A 306 -11.91 16.94 -6.11
C LYS A 306 -11.57 16.54 -7.55
N PHE A 307 -10.73 17.31 -8.21
CA PHE A 307 -10.35 17.09 -9.61
C PHE A 307 -8.85 17.14 -9.78
N ARG A 308 -8.32 16.29 -10.66
CA ARG A 308 -6.92 16.29 -11.06
C ARG A 308 -6.79 16.80 -12.48
N TYR A 309 -6.02 17.86 -12.63
CA TYR A 309 -5.53 18.34 -13.91
C TYR A 309 -4.27 17.56 -14.28
N TYR A 310 -4.19 17.12 -15.53
CA TYR A 310 -3.02 16.59 -16.18
C TYR A 310 -2.73 17.45 -17.41
N GLY A 311 -1.64 18.21 -17.35
CA GLY A 311 -1.11 18.98 -18.47
C GLY A 311 0.06 18.25 -19.10
N PHE A 312 -0.01 17.93 -20.40
CA PHE A 312 1.11 17.31 -21.11
C PHE A 312 1.74 18.30 -22.07
N GLU A 313 3.05 18.16 -22.22
CA GLU A 313 3.76 18.62 -23.40
C GLU A 313 3.64 17.57 -24.51
N ASP A 314 3.51 18.00 -25.77
CA ASP A 314 3.57 17.09 -26.91
C ASP A 314 5.03 16.66 -27.25
N ARG A 315 6.02 17.32 -26.63
CA ARG A 315 7.45 16.98 -26.73
C ARG A 315 8.10 16.95 -25.35
N PRO A 316 8.95 15.95 -25.04
CA PRO A 316 9.72 15.99 -23.80
C PRO A 316 10.62 17.22 -23.77
N PRO A 317 10.56 18.05 -22.71
CA PRO A 317 11.43 19.22 -22.56
C PRO A 317 12.92 18.89 -22.69
N GLU A 318 13.32 17.69 -22.26
CA GLU A 318 14.70 17.19 -22.32
C GLU A 318 15.24 17.06 -23.75
N ASN A 319 14.36 16.86 -24.73
CA ASN A 319 14.73 16.63 -26.13
C ASN A 319 14.64 17.91 -26.99
N GLY A 320 14.31 19.05 -26.38
CA GLY A 320 14.13 20.33 -27.04
C GLY A 320 12.82 20.45 -27.83
N GLY A 321 12.45 21.69 -28.16
CA GLY A 321 11.25 21.98 -28.97
C GLY A 321 9.93 21.99 -28.22
N SER A 322 9.97 21.92 -26.88
CA SER A 322 8.86 22.21 -25.97
C SER A 322 9.13 23.57 -25.32
N ASP A 323 8.11 24.41 -25.22
CA ASP A 323 8.19 25.69 -24.52
C ASP A 323 7.78 25.59 -23.04
N ARG A 324 7.44 24.38 -22.59
CA ARG A 324 7.37 23.99 -21.18
C ARG A 324 6.27 24.73 -20.44
N ASP A 325 5.12 24.94 -21.05
CA ASP A 325 3.92 25.54 -20.46
C ASP A 325 2.82 24.53 -20.10
N TYR A 326 3.00 23.25 -20.43
CA TYR A 326 2.21 22.06 -20.09
C TYR A 326 0.72 22.25 -20.33
N ASP A 327 0.35 22.96 -21.40
CA ASP A 327 -1.04 23.19 -21.77
C ASP A 327 -1.41 22.79 -23.21
N ASP A 328 -0.46 22.22 -23.97
CA ASP A 328 -0.70 21.57 -25.28
C ASP A 328 -1.84 20.56 -25.21
N ILE A 329 -1.88 19.80 -24.11
CA ILE A 329 -2.84 18.72 -23.88
C ILE A 329 -3.31 18.81 -22.45
N ARG A 330 -4.63 18.91 -22.27
CA ARG A 330 -5.27 19.15 -20.99
C ARG A 330 -6.31 18.08 -20.74
N VAL A 331 -6.09 17.32 -19.67
CA VAL A 331 -7.04 16.31 -19.20
C VAL A 331 -7.43 16.65 -17.77
N ILE A 332 -8.73 16.77 -17.49
CA ILE A 332 -9.25 16.97 -16.13
C ILE A 332 -10.14 15.78 -15.79
N ILE A 333 -9.72 15.01 -14.79
CA ILE A 333 -10.43 13.82 -14.30
C ILE A 333 -10.85 14.06 -12.86
N GLU A 334 -12.07 13.66 -12.53
CA GLU A 334 -12.55 13.67 -11.14
C GLU A 334 -11.77 12.64 -10.32
N CYS A 335 -11.36 13.00 -9.11
CA CYS A 335 -10.66 12.07 -8.22
C CYS A 335 -11.50 10.81 -8.02
N PRO A 336 -10.86 9.64 -7.98
CA PRO A 336 -11.58 8.38 -7.94
C PRO A 336 -12.34 8.22 -6.64
N VAL A 337 -13.40 7.41 -6.69
CA VAL A 337 -13.98 6.79 -5.50
C VAL A 337 -13.37 5.42 -5.30
N GLU A 338 -13.03 5.08 -4.07
CA GLU A 338 -12.64 3.72 -3.73
C GLU A 338 -13.90 2.87 -3.58
N VAL A 339 -13.96 1.78 -4.31
CA VAL A 339 -15.03 0.77 -4.19
C VAL A 339 -14.40 -0.57 -3.89
N LEU A 340 -15.12 -1.38 -3.12
CA LEU A 340 -14.76 -2.76 -2.88
C LEU A 340 -15.10 -3.57 -4.15
N VAL A 341 -14.10 -4.16 -4.79
CA VAL A 341 -14.21 -5.02 -5.97
C VAL A 341 -13.47 -6.34 -5.77
N GLY A 342 -14.19 -7.42 -6.09
CA GLY A 342 -13.68 -8.79 -6.15
C GLY A 342 -13.99 -9.65 -4.93
N PRO A 343 -13.68 -10.95 -4.98
CA PRO A 343 -13.76 -11.82 -3.81
C PRO A 343 -12.73 -11.36 -2.77
N GLU A 344 -13.15 -11.29 -1.51
CA GLU A 344 -12.39 -10.84 -0.34
C GLU A 344 -11.05 -11.59 -0.24
N THR A 345 -9.96 -11.03 -0.77
CA THR A 345 -8.62 -11.58 -0.53
C THR A 345 -7.99 -10.87 0.64
N VAL A 346 -8.01 -11.54 1.79
CA VAL A 346 -7.38 -11.06 3.00
C VAL A 346 -6.08 -11.80 3.22
N ARG A 347 -5.03 -11.09 3.62
CA ARG A 347 -3.77 -11.71 4.02
C ARG A 347 -3.24 -11.10 5.31
N LEU A 348 -2.53 -11.89 6.09
CA LEU A 348 -1.72 -11.37 7.19
C LEU A 348 -0.52 -10.59 6.63
N VAL A 349 -0.24 -9.45 7.25
CA VAL A 349 0.97 -8.65 7.05
C VAL A 349 1.80 -8.86 8.32
N GLN A 350 2.91 -9.59 8.19
CA GLN A 350 3.81 -9.89 9.29
C GLN A 350 4.77 -8.76 9.59
#